data_AF-A0A350BWM8-F1
#
_entry.id   AF-A0A350BWM8-F1
#
_cell.length_a   1.000
_cell.length_b   1.000
_cell.length_c   1.000
_cell.angle_alpha   90.00
_cell.angle_beta   90.00
_cell.angle_gamma   90.00
#
_symmetry.space_group_name_H-M   'P 1'
#
loop_
_entity.id
_entity.type
_entity.pdbx_description
1 polymer ?
#
loop_
_entity_poly.entity_id
_entity_poly.type
_entity_poly.pdbx_seq_one_letter_code
_entity_poly.pdbx_strand_id
1 'polypeptide(L)'
;MYGTNVESNNTGGVMPQVGIVENCELVSVTMNTDKGGRLDFEFRQGNGSTVKHAEFPANPDYGDVEKQAMDVSRRVKHIATKCMAEAEFAIADVTSFEDYGHKVVALFGQKFQGRKFRMLFIYRGKYASLPKYPNFIEGMEIPADKTNIYISDWNKKKLVKPEPDAQVELAATVVASTGGADMPF
;
A
#
# COMPACT_ATOMS: atom_id res chain seq x y z
N MET A 1 -1.44 9.57 14.46
CA MET A 1 -1.69 10.06 13.09
C MET A 1 -1.88 8.86 12.16
N TYR A 2 -3.13 8.46 11.86
CA TYR A 2 -3.43 7.48 10.81
C TYR A 2 -4.29 8.10 9.72
N GLY A 3 -3.75 9.14 9.06
CA GLY A 3 -4.31 9.64 7.81
C GLY A 3 -3.79 8.79 6.65
N THR A 4 -4.70 8.19 5.89
CA THR A 4 -4.54 7.35 4.68
C THR A 4 -4.15 5.88 4.89
N ASN A 5 -5.09 5.00 4.52
CA ASN A 5 -5.19 3.53 4.63
C ASN A 5 -4.15 2.74 3.83
N VAL A 6 -2.92 3.21 3.77
CA VAL A 6 -1.82 2.47 3.13
C VAL A 6 -0.59 2.56 4.01
N GLU A 7 0.03 1.43 4.32
CA GLU A 7 1.36 1.39 4.95
C GLU A 7 2.29 0.59 4.07
N SER A 8 3.51 1.12 3.89
CA SER A 8 4.58 0.41 3.22
C SER A 8 5.81 0.37 4.08
N ASN A 9 6.30 -0.85 4.35
CA ASN A 9 7.45 -1.11 5.19
C ASN A 9 8.48 -1.93 4.42
N ASN A 10 9.76 -1.65 4.66
CA ASN A 10 10.89 -2.42 4.14
C ASN A 10 11.10 -3.67 5.02
N THR A 11 11.13 -4.86 4.42
CA THR A 11 11.37 -6.14 5.11
C THR A 11 12.75 -6.75 4.81
N GLY A 12 13.61 -6.11 4.01
CA GLY A 12 14.91 -6.62 3.59
C GLY A 12 16.10 -5.68 3.90
N GLY A 13 17.29 -6.26 4.06
CA GLY A 13 18.53 -5.51 4.30
C GLY A 13 19.00 -4.63 3.12
N VAL A 14 18.47 -4.87 1.93
CA VAL A 14 18.71 -4.03 0.73
C VAL A 14 17.67 -2.92 0.67
N MET A 15 18.12 -1.68 0.47
CA MET A 15 17.24 -0.53 0.39
C MET A 15 16.37 -0.56 -0.89
N PRO A 16 15.05 -0.32 -0.78
CA PRO A 16 14.19 -0.16 -1.93
C PRO A 16 14.56 1.03 -2.82
N GLN A 17 14.47 0.84 -4.13
CA GLN A 17 14.55 1.89 -5.13
C GLN A 17 13.20 2.62 -5.22
N VAL A 18 13.29 3.92 -5.49
CA VAL A 18 12.16 4.83 -5.67
C VAL A 18 12.21 5.42 -7.08
N GLY A 19 11.05 5.71 -7.67
CA GLY A 19 10.90 6.00 -9.09
C GLY A 19 10.24 4.84 -9.83
N ILE A 20 10.38 4.83 -11.15
CA ILE A 20 9.92 3.71 -11.99
C ILE A 20 10.98 2.60 -11.90
N VAL A 21 10.57 1.45 -11.36
CA VAL A 21 11.42 0.28 -11.15
C VAL A 21 10.86 -0.88 -11.98
N GLU A 22 11.72 -1.50 -12.77
CA GLU A 22 11.38 -2.64 -13.62
C GLU A 22 11.70 -3.98 -12.94
N ASN A 23 11.17 -5.06 -13.51
CA ASN A 23 11.38 -6.43 -13.04
C ASN A 23 10.94 -6.64 -11.58
N CYS A 24 9.88 -5.93 -11.15
CA CYS A 24 9.26 -6.16 -9.85
C CYS A 24 8.36 -7.40 -9.92
N GLU A 25 8.28 -8.16 -8.83
CA GLU A 25 7.45 -9.36 -8.73
C GLU A 25 6.54 -9.23 -7.52
N LEU A 26 5.24 -9.47 -7.69
CA LEU A 26 4.36 -9.72 -6.55
C LEU A 26 4.74 -11.10 -6.00
N VAL A 27 5.15 -11.19 -4.74
CA VAL A 27 5.63 -12.43 -4.12
C VAL A 27 4.68 -12.97 -3.06
N SER A 28 3.82 -12.12 -2.51
CA SER A 28 2.82 -12.52 -1.51
C SER A 28 1.58 -11.64 -1.54
N VAL A 29 0.42 -12.25 -1.34
CA VAL A 29 -0.85 -11.58 -1.06
C VAL A 29 -1.46 -12.25 0.16
N THR A 30 -1.64 -11.52 1.25
CA THR A 30 -2.08 -12.10 2.53
C THR A 30 -3.06 -11.20 3.24
N MET A 31 -4.13 -11.80 3.80
CA MET A 31 -4.98 -11.14 4.78
C MET A 31 -4.36 -11.39 6.16
N ASN A 32 -3.85 -10.34 6.79
CA ASN A 32 -3.42 -10.38 8.19
C ASN A 32 -4.60 -9.89 9.04
N THR A 33 -5.02 -10.70 10.00
CA THR A 33 -6.20 -10.44 10.85
C THR A 33 -5.83 -9.78 12.19
N ASP A 34 -4.57 -9.43 12.40
CA ASP A 34 -4.10 -8.75 13.60
C ASP A 34 -4.49 -7.26 13.58
N LYS A 35 -4.76 -6.70 14.77
CA LYS A 35 -4.90 -5.25 15.01
C LYS A 35 -5.76 -4.49 13.98
N GLY A 36 -6.97 -4.98 13.74
CA GLY A 36 -7.96 -4.32 12.87
C GLY A 36 -7.97 -4.81 11.42
N GLY A 37 -7.10 -5.75 11.06
CA GLY A 37 -7.12 -6.40 9.76
C GLY A 37 -6.44 -5.57 8.66
N ARG A 38 -5.56 -6.19 7.88
CA ARG A 38 -4.93 -5.59 6.70
C ARG A 38 -4.72 -6.59 5.58
N LEU A 39 -4.90 -6.14 4.34
CA LEU A 39 -4.59 -6.91 3.15
C LEU A 39 -3.22 -6.46 2.62
N ASP A 40 -2.23 -7.33 2.77
CA ASP A 40 -0.84 -7.08 2.39
C ASP A 40 -0.55 -7.60 0.98
N PHE A 41 0.06 -6.76 0.15
CA PHE A 41 0.69 -7.11 -1.12
C PHE A 41 2.20 -6.89 -1.00
N GLU A 42 2.99 -7.93 -1.19
CA GLU A 42 4.45 -7.85 -1.05
C GLU A 42 5.11 -7.91 -2.42
N PHE A 43 5.86 -6.86 -2.77
CA PHE A 43 6.57 -6.75 -4.04
C PHE A 43 8.08 -6.85 -3.82
N ARG A 44 8.73 -7.74 -4.56
CA ARG A 44 10.19 -7.83 -4.65
C ARG A 44 10.67 -7.04 -5.85
N GLN A 45 11.61 -6.13 -5.65
CA GLN A 45 12.26 -5.38 -6.74
C GLN A 45 13.42 -6.19 -7.33
N GLY A 46 13.86 -5.82 -8.54
CA GLY A 46 14.99 -6.49 -9.22
C GLY A 46 16.32 -6.44 -8.46
N ASN A 47 16.50 -5.47 -7.56
CA ASN A 47 17.67 -5.39 -6.67
C ASN A 47 17.59 -6.31 -5.44
N GLY A 48 16.52 -7.10 -5.30
CA GLY A 48 16.30 -8.01 -4.18
C GLY A 48 15.67 -7.36 -2.94
N SER A 49 15.41 -6.05 -2.94
CA SER A 49 14.66 -5.38 -1.87
C SER A 49 13.17 -5.72 -1.96
N THR A 50 12.47 -5.53 -0.84
CA THR A 50 11.04 -5.82 -0.73
C THR A 50 10.28 -4.61 -0.22
N VAL A 51 9.14 -4.33 -0.85
CA VAL A 51 8.19 -3.30 -0.43
C VAL A 51 6.84 -3.96 -0.20
N LYS A 52 6.33 -3.83 1.02
CA LYS A 52 4.96 -4.22 1.37
C LYS A 52 4.00 -3.07 1.07
N HIS A 53 2.82 -3.36 0.55
CA HIS A 53 1.71 -2.42 0.37
C HIS A 53 0.51 -2.99 1.13
N ALA A 54 0.14 -2.35 2.22
CA ALA A 54 -0.99 -2.76 3.05
C ALA A 54 -2.23 -1.94 2.70
N GLU A 55 -3.38 -2.58 2.54
CA GLU A 55 -4.70 -1.94 2.53
C GLU A 55 -5.39 -2.19 3.88
N PHE A 56 -6.09 -1.18 4.38
CA PHE A 56 -6.79 -1.23 5.66
C PHE A 56 -8.30 -1.05 5.46
N PRO A 57 -9.14 -1.56 6.38
CA PRO A 57 -10.57 -1.28 6.36
C PRO A 57 -10.82 0.23 6.39
N ALA A 58 -11.97 0.64 5.84
CA ALA A 58 -12.43 2.01 5.96
C ALA A 58 -12.64 2.36 7.44
N ASN A 59 -12.17 3.52 7.86
CA ASN A 59 -12.24 3.96 9.24
C ASN A 59 -13.03 5.28 9.34
N PRO A 60 -14.14 5.31 10.10
CA PRO A 60 -15.00 6.49 10.22
C PRO A 60 -14.29 7.69 10.86
N ASP A 61 -13.27 7.47 11.68
CA ASP A 61 -12.52 8.54 12.36
C ASP A 61 -11.66 9.36 11.39
N TYR A 62 -11.39 8.83 10.19
CA TYR A 62 -10.48 9.43 9.21
C TYR A 62 -11.18 9.90 7.94
N GLY A 63 -12.51 10.02 7.98
CA GLY A 63 -13.32 10.65 6.95
C GLY A 63 -14.36 9.71 6.34
N ASP A 64 -14.73 10.00 5.10
CA ASP A 64 -15.81 9.30 4.39
C ASP A 64 -15.47 7.80 4.20
N VAL A 65 -16.26 6.94 4.85
CA VAL A 65 -16.09 5.48 4.87
C VAL A 65 -16.33 4.88 3.49
N GLU A 66 -17.35 5.35 2.77
CA GLU A 66 -17.70 4.84 1.44
C GLU A 66 -16.59 5.15 0.44
N LYS A 67 -16.10 6.39 0.48
CA LYS A 67 -14.96 6.81 -0.34
C LYS A 67 -13.70 6.02 -0.04
N GLN A 68 -13.40 5.77 1.24
CA GLN A 68 -12.26 4.94 1.64
C GLN A 68 -12.38 3.52 1.10
N ALA A 69 -13.55 2.88 1.25
CA ALA A 69 -13.81 1.54 0.74
C ALA A 69 -13.69 1.47 -0.80
N MET A 70 -14.24 2.46 -1.51
CA MET A 70 -14.09 2.57 -2.96
C MET A 70 -12.62 2.72 -3.38
N ASP A 71 -11.85 3.56 -2.68
CA ASP A 71 -10.43 3.79 -2.97
C ASP A 71 -9.60 2.52 -2.77
N VAL A 72 -9.86 1.75 -1.71
CA VAL A 72 -9.25 0.43 -1.48
C VAL A 72 -9.59 -0.53 -2.60
N SER A 73 -10.88 -0.68 -2.92
CA SER A 73 -11.35 -1.58 -3.99
C SER A 73 -10.73 -1.25 -5.35
N ARG A 74 -10.62 0.05 -5.68
CA ARG A 74 -9.94 0.52 -6.91
C ARG A 74 -8.47 0.13 -6.95
N ARG A 75 -7.73 0.28 -5.85
CA ARG A 75 -6.30 -0.10 -5.79
C ARG A 75 -6.11 -1.61 -5.90
N VAL A 76 -6.91 -2.39 -5.18
CA VAL A 76 -6.86 -3.85 -5.24
C VAL A 76 -7.18 -4.34 -6.65
N LYS A 77 -8.25 -3.81 -7.28
CA LYS A 77 -8.60 -4.12 -8.67
C LYS A 77 -7.48 -3.73 -9.64
N HIS A 78 -6.84 -2.57 -9.44
CA HIS A 78 -5.72 -2.13 -10.27
C HIS A 78 -4.53 -3.10 -10.22
N ILE A 79 -4.22 -3.68 -9.05
CA ILE A 79 -3.18 -4.72 -8.91
C ILE A 79 -3.66 -6.05 -9.51
N ALA A 80 -4.89 -6.47 -9.17
CA ALA A 80 -5.45 -7.76 -9.59
C ALA A 80 -5.51 -7.89 -11.12
N THR A 81 -5.96 -6.84 -11.81
CA THR A 81 -6.06 -6.81 -13.29
C THR A 81 -4.72 -6.90 -14.03
N LYS A 82 -3.57 -6.85 -13.33
CA LYS A 82 -2.24 -7.16 -13.91
C LYS A 82 -1.88 -8.65 -13.81
N CYS A 83 -2.61 -9.38 -12.97
CA CYS A 83 -2.41 -10.80 -12.73
C CYS A 83 -3.50 -11.67 -13.37
N MET A 84 -4.68 -11.11 -13.65
CA MET A 84 -5.84 -11.81 -14.20
C MET A 84 -6.69 -10.87 -15.06
N ALA A 85 -7.56 -11.44 -15.90
CA ALA A 85 -8.52 -10.64 -16.66
C ALA A 85 -9.51 -9.92 -15.74
N GLU A 86 -10.02 -8.76 -16.13
CA GLU A 86 -10.97 -7.99 -15.30
C GLU A 86 -12.24 -8.78 -14.99
N ALA A 87 -12.72 -9.59 -15.94
CA ALA A 87 -13.88 -10.46 -15.75
C ALA A 87 -13.65 -11.57 -14.69
N GLU A 88 -12.40 -11.95 -14.42
CA GLU A 88 -12.06 -12.91 -13.36
C GLU A 88 -12.03 -12.25 -11.98
N PHE A 89 -11.82 -10.93 -11.92
CA PHE A 89 -11.84 -10.18 -10.67
C PHE A 89 -13.28 -9.80 -10.28
N ALA A 90 -14.07 -10.82 -9.95
CA ALA A 90 -15.44 -10.69 -9.48
C ALA A 90 -15.51 -11.03 -7.99
N ILE A 91 -15.72 -10.02 -7.15
CA ILE A 91 -15.90 -10.18 -5.71
C ILE A 91 -17.30 -9.69 -5.36
N ALA A 92 -18.17 -10.64 -4.99
CA ALA A 92 -19.54 -10.39 -4.58
C ALA A 92 -19.78 -10.84 -3.13
N ASP A 93 -20.93 -10.43 -2.59
CA ASP A 93 -21.47 -10.91 -1.31
C ASP A 93 -20.51 -10.75 -0.13
N VAL A 94 -19.93 -9.56 0.00
CA VAL A 94 -18.91 -9.25 1.00
C VAL A 94 -19.55 -8.59 2.22
N THR A 95 -19.32 -9.15 3.40
CA THR A 95 -19.93 -8.65 4.65
C THR A 95 -18.95 -7.90 5.55
N SER A 96 -17.65 -8.07 5.34
CA SER A 96 -16.59 -7.38 6.09
C SER A 96 -15.34 -7.19 5.24
N PHE A 97 -14.41 -6.33 5.70
CA PHE A 97 -13.10 -6.18 5.05
C PHE A 97 -12.26 -7.47 5.11
N GLU A 98 -12.42 -8.27 6.16
CA GLU A 98 -11.74 -9.55 6.28
C GLU A 98 -12.24 -10.58 5.27
N ASP A 99 -13.56 -10.69 5.10
CA ASP A 99 -14.17 -11.53 4.04
C ASP A 99 -13.71 -11.06 2.65
N TYR A 100 -13.69 -9.73 2.42
CA TYR A 100 -13.12 -9.15 1.21
C TYR A 100 -11.68 -9.63 0.98
N GLY A 101 -10.82 -9.48 1.99
CA GLY A 101 -9.41 -9.83 1.93
C GLY A 101 -9.20 -11.32 1.65
N HIS A 102 -9.94 -12.20 2.29
CA HIS A 102 -9.86 -13.65 2.03
C HIS A 102 -10.28 -14.00 0.59
N LYS A 103 -11.35 -13.39 0.08
CA LYS A 103 -11.76 -13.56 -1.33
C LYS A 103 -10.70 -13.04 -2.31
N VAL A 104 -10.07 -11.91 -2.02
CA VAL A 104 -8.94 -11.40 -2.82
C VAL A 104 -7.78 -12.40 -2.82
N VAL A 105 -7.33 -12.85 -1.65
CA VAL A 105 -6.23 -13.82 -1.52
C VAL A 105 -6.53 -15.10 -2.31
N ALA A 106 -7.75 -15.64 -2.20
CA ALA A 106 -8.18 -16.82 -2.93
C ALA A 106 -8.18 -16.61 -4.45
N LEU A 107 -8.66 -15.45 -4.93
CA LEU A 107 -8.66 -15.11 -6.35
C LEU A 107 -7.26 -14.98 -6.94
N PHE A 108 -6.33 -14.36 -6.20
CA PHE A 108 -4.94 -14.27 -6.63
C PHE A 108 -4.30 -15.67 -6.73
N GLY A 109 -4.50 -16.53 -5.73
CA GLY A 109 -3.95 -17.89 -5.72
C GLY A 109 -2.46 -17.90 -6.09
N GLN A 110 -2.11 -18.52 -7.22
CA GLN A 110 -0.76 -18.49 -7.79
C GLN A 110 -0.65 -17.68 -9.10
N LYS A 111 -1.69 -16.95 -9.51
CA LYS A 111 -1.76 -16.25 -10.80
C LYS A 111 -0.67 -15.18 -10.99
N PHE A 112 -0.09 -14.71 -9.90
CA PHE A 112 0.97 -13.70 -9.88
C PHE A 112 2.40 -14.29 -9.98
N GLN A 113 2.57 -15.60 -9.78
CA GLN A 113 3.90 -16.21 -9.74
C GLN A 113 4.63 -16.07 -11.08
N GLY A 114 5.89 -15.65 -11.03
CA GLY A 114 6.74 -15.45 -12.21
C GLY A 114 6.37 -14.26 -13.10
N ARG A 115 5.30 -13.52 -12.77
CA ARG A 115 4.96 -12.28 -13.49
C ARG A 115 5.86 -11.15 -13.06
N LYS A 116 6.34 -10.40 -14.05
CA LYS A 116 7.17 -9.22 -13.85
C LYS A 116 6.41 -7.94 -14.19
N PHE A 117 6.66 -6.92 -13.39
CA PHE A 117 5.98 -5.64 -13.49
C PHE A 117 6.98 -4.48 -13.55
N ARG A 118 6.58 -3.42 -14.25
CA ARG A 118 7.13 -2.08 -14.09
C ARG A 118 6.25 -1.33 -13.09
N MET A 119 6.86 -0.74 -12.07
CA MET A 119 6.14 -0.16 -10.94
C MET A 119 6.70 1.20 -10.52
N LEU A 120 5.83 2.12 -10.12
CA LEU A 120 6.21 3.39 -9.51
C LEU A 120 6.24 3.25 -7.99
N PHE A 121 7.40 3.49 -7.41
CA PHE A 121 7.58 3.66 -5.98
C PHE A 121 7.84 5.14 -5.66
N ILE A 122 7.34 5.60 -4.52
CA ILE A 122 7.50 6.96 -3.98
C ILE A 122 7.89 6.87 -2.51
N TYR A 123 8.49 7.92 -1.96
CA TYR A 123 8.65 8.05 -0.52
C TYR A 123 7.36 8.49 0.17
N ARG A 124 7.03 7.82 1.26
CA ARG A 124 6.07 8.27 2.28
C ARG A 124 6.78 8.33 3.62
N GLY A 125 7.17 9.53 4.03
CA GLY A 125 8.16 9.70 5.08
C GLY A 125 9.48 9.04 4.66
N LYS A 126 10.08 8.24 5.53
CA LYS A 126 11.36 7.55 5.27
C LYS A 126 11.24 6.23 4.49
N TYR A 127 10.02 5.80 4.13
CA TYR A 127 9.77 4.48 3.55
C TYR A 127 9.38 4.58 2.07
N ALA A 128 9.85 3.62 1.27
CA ALA A 128 9.36 3.42 -0.09
C ALA A 128 7.95 2.82 -0.04
N SER A 129 7.05 3.35 -0.87
CA SER A 129 5.63 3.07 -0.88
C SER A 129 5.09 3.13 -2.30
N LEU A 130 3.94 2.50 -2.54
CA LEU A 130 3.18 2.75 -3.76
C LEU A 130 2.40 4.07 -3.66
N PRO A 131 2.17 4.78 -4.77
CA PRO A 131 1.23 5.89 -4.85
C PRO A 131 -0.18 5.52 -4.39
N LYS A 132 -0.89 6.51 -3.82
CA LYS A 132 -2.26 6.32 -3.33
C LYS A 132 -3.28 6.01 -4.44
N TYR A 133 -3.06 6.54 -5.64
CA TYR A 133 -4.00 6.44 -6.75
C TYR A 133 -3.44 5.54 -7.85
N PRO A 134 -4.29 4.81 -8.60
CA PRO A 134 -3.91 3.92 -9.69
C PRO A 134 -2.97 4.54 -10.74
N ASN A 135 -2.45 3.68 -11.63
CA ASN A 135 -1.37 3.94 -12.60
C ASN A 135 0.05 3.87 -12.01
N PHE A 136 0.24 3.00 -11.02
CA PHE A 136 1.56 2.73 -10.42
C PHE A 136 2.14 1.35 -10.77
N ILE A 137 1.44 0.52 -11.54
CA ILE A 137 1.87 -0.84 -11.90
C ILE A 137 1.38 -1.17 -13.30
N GLU A 138 2.25 -1.77 -14.11
CA GLU A 138 1.96 -2.31 -15.42
C GLU A 138 2.82 -3.55 -15.70
N GLY A 139 2.40 -4.41 -16.61
CA GLY A 139 3.17 -5.60 -16.99
C GLY A 139 4.37 -5.24 -17.89
N MET A 140 5.42 -6.05 -17.81
CA MET A 140 6.66 -5.85 -18.59
C MET A 140 6.48 -6.10 -20.10
N GLU A 141 5.34 -6.68 -20.52
CA GLU A 141 4.97 -6.80 -21.93
C GLU A 141 4.70 -5.44 -22.61
N ILE A 142 4.45 -4.40 -21.82
CA ILE A 142 4.32 -3.02 -22.32
C ILE A 142 5.73 -2.44 -22.50
N PRO A 143 6.14 -2.09 -23.74
CA PRO A 143 7.43 -1.46 -23.99
C PRO A 143 7.64 -0.19 -23.16
N ALA A 144 8.88 0.08 -22.75
CA ALA A 144 9.21 1.20 -21.85
C ALA A 144 8.82 2.58 -22.43
N ASP A 145 8.95 2.75 -23.74
CA ASP A 145 8.54 3.94 -24.49
C ASP A 145 7.02 4.13 -24.58
N LYS A 146 6.24 3.12 -24.17
CA LYS A 146 4.77 3.11 -24.16
C LYS A 146 4.18 2.96 -22.76
N THR A 147 4.99 3.24 -21.73
CA THR A 147 4.51 3.17 -20.34
C THR A 147 3.34 4.11 -20.10
N ASN A 148 2.32 3.62 -19.39
CA ASN A 148 1.19 4.44 -18.93
C ASN A 148 1.39 4.94 -17.50
N ILE A 149 2.52 4.60 -16.87
CA ILE A 149 2.87 5.07 -15.53
C ILE A 149 3.25 6.54 -15.61
N TYR A 150 2.29 7.39 -15.25
CA TYR A 150 2.50 8.83 -15.17
C TYR A 150 2.92 9.25 -13.75
N ILE A 151 4.07 9.92 -13.66
CA ILE A 151 4.54 10.53 -12.40
C ILE A 151 3.97 11.94 -12.32
N SER A 152 2.87 12.11 -11.57
CA SER A 152 2.30 13.42 -11.28
C SER A 152 3.29 14.34 -10.57
N ASP A 153 3.11 15.67 -10.69
CA ASP A 153 3.98 16.63 -10.01
C ASP A 153 4.00 16.47 -8.48
N TRP A 154 2.88 15.99 -7.92
CA TRP A 154 2.81 15.62 -6.51
C TRP A 154 3.70 14.41 -6.19
N ASN A 155 3.71 13.38 -7.05
CA ASN A 155 4.57 12.20 -6.88
C ASN A 155 6.05 12.53 -7.15
N LYS A 156 6.38 13.44 -8.08
CA LYS A 156 7.75 13.87 -8.36
C LYS A 156 8.46 14.39 -7.11
N LYS A 157 7.75 15.20 -6.30
CA LYS A 157 8.27 15.72 -5.01
C LYS A 157 8.58 14.62 -3.99
N LYS A 158 8.03 13.42 -4.18
CA LYS A 158 8.21 12.25 -3.33
C LYS A 158 9.25 11.25 -3.88
N LEU A 159 9.97 11.60 -4.94
CA LEU A 159 11.08 10.79 -5.43
C LEU A 159 12.37 11.08 -4.66
N VAL A 160 12.42 12.19 -3.95
CA VAL A 160 13.53 12.55 -3.06
C VAL A 160 13.18 12.14 -1.64
N LYS A 161 14.11 11.45 -0.98
CA LYS A 161 13.94 11.05 0.42
C LYS A 161 13.84 12.33 1.25
N PRO A 162 12.77 12.51 2.07
CA PRO A 162 12.70 13.66 2.95
C PRO A 162 13.88 13.63 3.92
N GLU A 163 14.55 14.77 4.07
CA GLU A 163 15.53 14.95 5.15
C GLU A 163 14.79 14.83 6.49
N PRO A 164 15.41 14.21 7.52
CA PRO A 164 14.82 14.23 8.85
C PRO A 164 14.69 15.68 9.30
N ASP A 165 13.49 16.07 9.77
CA ASP A 165 13.34 17.34 10.46
C ASP A 165 14.36 17.39 11.61
N ALA A 166 15.11 18.49 11.70
CA ALA A 166 16.02 18.71 12.82
C ALA A 166 15.23 18.53 14.12
N GLN A 167 15.79 17.76 15.07
CA GLN A 167 15.15 17.50 16.35
C GLN A 167 14.76 18.84 17.00
N VAL A 168 13.46 19.13 17.04
CA VAL A 168 12.94 20.16 17.94
C VAL A 168 13.08 19.56 19.32
N GLU A 169 14.06 20.06 20.10
CA GLU A 169 14.18 19.76 21.52
C GLU A 169 12.83 20.07 22.18
N LEU A 170 12.09 19.01 22.52
CA LEU A 170 10.88 19.12 23.32
C LEU A 170 11.29 19.60 24.70
N ALA A 171 11.11 20.90 24.96
CA ALA A 171 11.18 21.45 26.31
C ALA A 171 10.23 20.64 27.21
N ALA A 172 10.81 19.99 28.22
CA ALA A 172 10.09 19.17 29.19
C ALA A 172 9.01 20.01 29.88
N THR A 173 7.76 19.86 29.46
CA THR A 173 6.62 20.39 30.19
C THR A 173 6.18 19.31 31.17
N VAL A 174 6.51 19.52 32.45
CA VAL A 174 6.04 18.70 33.57
C VAL A 174 4.53 18.82 33.64
N VAL A 175 3.79 17.77 33.28
CA VAL A 175 2.34 17.72 33.49
C VAL A 175 2.09 16.91 34.76
N ALA A 176 1.67 17.64 35.79
CA ALA A 176 1.25 17.07 37.07
C ALA A 176 0.06 16.11 36.87
N SER A 177 0.15 14.94 37.49
CA SER A 177 -0.93 13.97 37.58
C SER A 177 -2.10 14.52 38.40
N THR A 178 -3.29 14.57 37.82
CA THR A 178 -4.55 14.55 38.56
C THR A 178 -5.45 13.50 37.91
N GLY A 179 -5.93 12.58 38.73
CA GLY A 179 -6.43 11.28 38.29
C GLY A 179 -7.90 11.25 37.87
N GLY A 180 -8.27 10.07 37.39
CA GLY A 180 -9.58 9.44 37.57
C GLY A 180 -10.70 9.91 36.65
N ALA A 181 -11.09 9.05 35.71
CA ALA A 181 -12.45 8.52 35.61
C ALA A 181 -12.53 7.51 34.45
N ASP A 182 -13.18 6.38 34.73
CA ASP A 182 -13.52 5.30 33.82
C ASP A 182 -14.20 5.78 32.52
N MET A 183 -13.84 5.16 31.40
CA MET A 183 -14.65 5.21 30.17
C MET A 183 -15.59 4.00 30.15
N PRO A 184 -16.92 4.20 30.05
CA PRO A 184 -17.85 3.13 29.76
C PRO A 184 -17.77 2.76 28.27
N PHE A 185 -17.93 1.47 27.98
CA PHE A 185 -17.94 0.87 26.65
C PHE A 185 -19.03 1.43 25.74
#